data_AF-A0A1I3ZEY8-F1
#
_entry.id   AF-A0A1I3ZEY8-F1
#
_cell.length_a   1.000
_cell.length_b   1.000
_cell.length_c   1.000
_cell.angle_alpha   90.00
_cell.angle_beta   90.00
_cell.angle_gamma   90.00
#
_symmetry.space_group_name_H-M   'P 1'
#
loop_
_entity.id
_entity.type
_entity.pdbx_description
1 polymer ?
#
loop_
_entity_poly.entity_id
_entity_poly.type
_entity_poly.pdbx_seq_one_letter_code
_entity_poly.pdbx_strand_id
1 'polypeptide(L)'
;MATPAQQAQDERVADVLMAMEGQPIDTIRCAPIVVLSQDAPLPIVGLHAAGRHFTLSLEEARCVAIAVRMEDASPDAQALAASIGMAATMTELLWLRAHCQILRLRLEDATR
;
A
#
# COMPACT_ATOMS: atom_id res chain seq x y z
N MET A 1 -10.79 -8.32 22.24
CA MET A 1 -9.33 -8.62 22.17
C MET A 1 -8.96 -8.67 20.70
N ALA A 2 -7.85 -8.05 20.29
CA ALA A 2 -7.39 -8.06 18.90
C ALA A 2 -6.92 -9.48 18.51
N THR A 3 -7.09 -9.85 17.24
CA THR A 3 -6.57 -11.12 16.71
C THR A 3 -5.06 -11.00 16.48
N PRO A 4 -4.30 -12.12 16.43
CA PRO A 4 -2.86 -12.07 16.13
C PRO A 4 -2.54 -11.41 14.79
N ALA A 5 -3.42 -11.58 13.79
CA ALA A 5 -3.29 -10.92 12.49
C ALA A 5 -3.45 -9.40 12.59
N GLN A 6 -4.43 -8.94 13.37
CA GLN A 6 -4.65 -7.51 13.62
C GLN A 6 -3.44 -6.89 14.34
N GLN A 7 -2.90 -7.57 15.36
CA GLN A 7 -1.74 -7.10 16.10
C GLN A 7 -0.50 -6.95 15.21
N ALA A 8 -0.24 -7.94 14.36
CA ALA A 8 0.87 -7.88 13.42
C ALA A 8 0.72 -6.70 12.42
N GLN A 9 -0.50 -6.45 11.95
CA GLN A 9 -0.78 -5.30 11.08
C GLN A 9 -0.56 -3.97 11.80
N ASP A 10 -1.07 -3.83 13.03
CA ASP A 10 -0.91 -2.63 13.83
C ASP A 10 0.58 -2.34 14.10
N GLU A 11 1.38 -3.36 14.42
CA GLU A 11 2.83 -3.25 14.59
C GLU A 11 3.54 -2.79 13.30
N ARG A 12 3.13 -3.32 12.13
CA ARG A 12 3.70 -2.89 10.85
C ARG A 12 3.35 -1.45 10.51
N VAL A 13 2.10 -1.04 10.74
CA VAL A 13 1.68 0.35 10.53
C VAL A 13 2.45 1.29 11.47
N ALA A 14 2.63 0.91 12.73
CA ALA A 14 3.39 1.69 13.69
C ALA A 14 4.87 1.87 13.28
N ASP A 15 5.55 0.81 12.81
CA ASP A 15 6.95 0.92 12.34
C ASP A 15 7.09 1.87 11.13
N VAL A 16 6.10 1.87 10.24
CA VAL A 16 6.07 2.80 9.09
C VAL A 16 5.91 4.24 9.57
N LEU A 17 4.95 4.50 10.46
CA LEU A 17 4.71 5.84 11.00
C LEU A 17 5.94 6.37 11.75
N MET A 18 6.57 5.52 12.57
CA MET A 18 7.82 5.85 13.24
C MET A 18 8.95 6.20 12.26
N ALA A 19 9.05 5.52 11.12
CA ALA A 19 10.03 5.85 10.09
C ALA A 19 9.72 7.16 9.35
N MET A 20 8.47 7.62 9.37
CA MET A 20 8.04 8.88 8.78
C MET A 20 8.21 10.06 9.76
N GLU A 21 8.20 9.78 11.06
CA GLU A 21 8.30 10.79 12.12
C GLU A 21 9.59 11.62 12.00
N GLY A 22 9.44 12.95 12.01
CA GLY A 22 10.55 13.89 11.90
C GLY A 22 11.23 13.97 10.52
N GLN A 23 10.75 13.21 9.52
CA GLN A 23 11.27 13.31 8.16
C GLN A 23 10.63 14.49 7.40
N PRO A 24 11.40 15.23 6.59
CA PRO A 24 10.83 16.16 5.63
C PRO A 24 9.90 15.41 4.66
N ILE A 25 8.66 15.87 4.52
CA ILE A 25 7.61 15.20 3.73
C ILE A 25 8.04 15.02 2.26
N ASP A 26 8.82 15.97 1.74
CA ASP A 26 9.38 15.95 0.39
C ASP A 26 10.46 14.87 0.19
N THR A 27 10.85 14.11 1.21
CA THR A 27 11.74 12.93 1.10
C THR A 27 10.96 11.61 1.06
N ILE A 28 9.68 11.63 1.42
CA ILE A 28 8.82 10.44 1.45
C ILE A 28 8.30 10.17 0.03
N ARG A 29 8.38 8.92 -0.40
CA ARG A 29 7.95 8.49 -1.74
C ARG A 29 7.06 7.26 -1.63
N CYS A 30 6.01 7.22 -2.42
CA CYS A 30 5.14 6.04 -2.55
C CYS A 30 5.04 5.61 -4.01
N ALA A 31 4.99 4.31 -4.25
CA ALA A 31 4.87 3.72 -5.57
C ALA A 31 3.79 2.63 -5.57
N PRO A 32 2.87 2.62 -6.54
CA PRO A 32 1.93 1.53 -6.71
C PRO A 32 2.64 0.30 -7.30
N ILE A 33 2.51 -0.87 -6.68
CA ILE A 33 3.22 -2.09 -7.08
C ILE A 33 2.23 -3.27 -7.14
N VAL A 34 2.25 -4.02 -8.25
CA VAL A 34 1.54 -5.31 -8.32
C VAL A 34 2.57 -6.40 -8.52
N VAL A 35 2.65 -7.31 -7.57
CA VAL A 35 3.54 -8.47 -7.66
C VAL A 35 2.78 -9.60 -8.34
N LEU A 36 3.28 -10.05 -9.49
CA LEU A 36 2.73 -11.22 -10.19
C LEU A 36 3.27 -12.49 -9.52
N SER A 37 2.46 -13.12 -8.68
CA SER A 37 2.76 -14.45 -8.11
C SER A 37 2.16 -15.57 -8.96
N GLN A 38 2.68 -16.78 -8.80
CA GLN A 38 2.18 -17.99 -9.47
C GLN A 38 0.74 -18.32 -9.06
N ASP A 39 0.37 -18.04 -7.80
CA ASP A 39 -0.97 -18.32 -7.28
C ASP A 39 -2.00 -17.26 -7.72
N ALA A 40 -1.73 -16.00 -7.36
CA ALA A 40 -2.54 -14.84 -7.71
C ALA A 40 -1.70 -13.55 -7.62
N PRO A 41 -1.99 -12.52 -8.44
CA PRO A 41 -1.38 -11.20 -8.27
C PRO A 41 -1.60 -10.67 -6.84
N LEU A 42 -0.58 -10.04 -6.27
CA LEU A 42 -0.63 -9.45 -4.93
C LEU A 42 -0.56 -7.92 -5.04
N PRO A 43 -1.55 -7.18 -4.51
CA PRO A 43 -1.54 -5.72 -4.51
C PRO A 43 -0.66 -5.20 -3.35
N ILE A 44 0.41 -4.48 -3.68
CA ILE A 44 1.37 -3.94 -2.71
C ILE A 44 1.60 -2.45 -2.96
N VAL A 45 1.64 -1.65 -1.90
CA VAL A 45 2.11 -0.26 -1.98
C VAL A 45 3.55 -0.21 -1.48
N GLY A 46 4.47 0.22 -2.35
CA GLY A 46 5.83 0.52 -1.94
C GLY A 46 5.89 1.89 -1.28
N LEU A 47 6.51 1.99 -0.11
CA LEU A 47 6.75 3.25 0.58
C LEU A 47 8.23 3.36 0.93
N HIS A 48 8.84 4.52 0.64
CA HIS A 48 10.20 4.84 1.04
C HIS A 48 10.20 6.03 1.98
N ALA A 49 10.72 5.82 3.19
CA ALA A 49 10.86 6.83 4.24
C ALA A 49 12.13 6.55 5.04
N ALA A 50 12.86 7.61 5.43
CA ALA A 50 14.10 7.52 6.21
C ALA A 50 15.16 6.52 5.67
N GLY A 51 15.29 6.40 4.35
CA GLY A 51 16.22 5.44 3.72
C GLY A 51 15.79 3.98 3.81
N ARG A 52 14.58 3.71 4.32
CA ARG A 52 13.97 2.37 4.43
C ARG A 52 12.90 2.20 3.36
N HIS A 53 12.78 0.98 2.85
CA HIS A 53 11.70 0.57 1.96
C HIS A 53 10.72 -0.32 2.71
N PHE A 54 9.44 -0.01 2.59
CA PHE A 54 8.32 -0.75 3.15
C PHE A 54 7.45 -1.28 2.01
N THR A 55 6.97 -2.51 2.19
CA THR A 55 5.97 -3.13 1.32
C THR A 55 4.68 -3.28 2.12
N LEU A 56 3.67 -2.49 1.76
CA LEU A 56 2.40 -2.43 2.48
C LEU A 56 1.32 -3.17 1.71
N SER A 57 0.44 -3.86 2.43
CA SER A 57 -0.86 -4.25 1.87
C SER A 57 -1.70 -3.00 1.57
N LEU A 58 -2.78 -3.17 0.80
CA LEU A 58 -3.73 -2.07 0.57
C LEU A 58 -4.33 -1.54 1.87
N GLU A 59 -4.59 -2.43 2.83
CA GLU A 59 -5.17 -2.06 4.12
C GLU A 59 -4.17 -1.28 4.97
N GLU A 60 -2.92 -1.74 5.03
CA GLU A 60 -1.83 -1.05 5.74
C GLU A 60 -1.59 0.35 5.17
N ALA A 61 -1.53 0.48 3.84
CA ALA A 61 -1.38 1.79 3.19
C ALA A 61 -2.54 2.74 3.53
N ARG A 62 -3.78 2.24 3.60
CA ARG A 62 -4.95 3.03 4.00
C ARG A 62 -4.87 3.43 5.47
N CYS A 63 -4.47 2.53 6.37
CA CYS A 63 -4.24 2.83 7.78
C CYS A 63 -3.17 3.91 7.97
N VAL A 64 -2.04 3.81 7.27
CA VAL A 64 -0.98 4.84 7.29
C VAL A 64 -1.51 6.18 6.79
N ALA A 65 -2.22 6.22 5.67
CA ALA A 65 -2.78 7.47 5.14
C ALA A 65 -3.78 8.12 6.13
N ILE A 66 -4.60 7.31 6.80
CA ILE A 66 -5.53 7.81 7.82
C ILE A 66 -4.78 8.34 9.04
N ALA A 67 -3.77 7.62 9.53
CA ALA A 67 -2.99 8.03 10.69
C ALA A 67 -2.26 9.35 10.45
N VAL A 68 -1.54 9.48 9.32
CA VAL A 68 -0.87 10.74 8.93
C VAL A 68 -1.85 11.91 8.91
N ARG A 69 -3.04 11.70 8.36
CA ARG A 69 -4.09 12.72 8.29
C ARG A 69 -4.66 13.12 9.65
N MET A 70 -4.66 12.20 10.61
CA MET A 70 -5.20 12.41 11.95
C MET A 70 -4.18 13.03 12.91
N GLU A 71 -2.89 12.72 12.72
CA GLU A 71 -1.80 13.25 13.55
C GLU A 71 -1.46 14.70 13.21
N ASP A 72 -1.53 15.08 11.92
CA ASP A 72 -1.23 16.43 11.47
C ASP A 72 -2.23 16.91 10.41
N ALA A 73 -2.84 18.07 10.69
CA ALA A 73 -3.79 18.74 9.79
C ALA A 73 -3.10 19.70 8.79
N SER A 74 -1.77 19.76 8.79
CA SER A 74 -1.01 20.61 7.86
C SER A 74 -1.27 20.24 6.39
N PRO A 75 -1.19 21.21 5.45
CA PRO A 75 -1.38 20.93 4.02
C PRO A 75 -0.45 19.85 3.49
N ASP A 76 0.79 19.81 3.99
CA ASP A 76 1.79 18.84 3.56
C ASP A 76 1.45 17.42 4.05
N ALA A 77 0.99 17.26 5.29
CA ALA A 77 0.52 15.98 5.81
C ALA A 77 -0.73 15.49 5.05
N GLN A 78 -1.66 16.39 4.71
CA GLN A 78 -2.82 16.08 3.87
C GLN A 78 -2.40 15.63 2.47
N ALA A 79 -1.43 16.31 1.86
CA ALA A 79 -0.90 15.95 0.54
C ALA A 79 -0.22 14.58 0.56
N LEU A 80 0.55 14.28 1.62
CA LEU A 80 1.19 12.98 1.81
C LEU A 80 0.15 11.86 1.99
N ALA A 81 -0.83 12.05 2.87
CA ALA A 81 -1.93 11.11 3.06
C ALA A 81 -2.70 10.87 1.76
N ALA A 82 -2.98 11.92 0.99
CA ALA A 82 -3.64 11.81 -0.32
C ALA A 82 -2.77 11.04 -1.33
N SER A 83 -1.46 11.28 -1.34
CA SER A 83 -0.50 10.57 -2.19
C SER A 83 -0.48 9.06 -1.89
N ILE A 84 -0.43 8.69 -0.61
CA ILE A 84 -0.49 7.28 -0.18
C ILE A 84 -1.84 6.65 -0.55
N GLY A 85 -2.95 7.36 -0.32
CA GLY A 85 -4.28 6.91 -0.71
C GLY A 85 -4.44 6.71 -2.22
N MET A 86 -3.84 7.60 -3.03
CA MET A 86 -3.83 7.49 -4.48
C MET A 86 -2.97 6.30 -4.94
N ALA A 87 -1.82 6.05 -4.31
CA ALA A 87 -0.99 4.89 -4.58
C ALA A 87 -1.73 3.57 -4.26
N ALA A 88 -2.46 3.51 -3.15
CA ALA A 88 -3.32 2.36 -2.82
C ALA A 88 -4.42 2.14 -3.86
N THR A 89 -5.10 3.21 -4.27
CA THR A 89 -6.17 3.15 -5.28
C THR A 89 -5.64 2.69 -6.63
N MET A 90 -4.51 3.24 -7.08
CA MET A 90 -3.85 2.85 -8.32
C MET A 90 -3.40 1.38 -8.29
N THR A 91 -2.87 0.93 -7.15
CA THR A 91 -2.46 -0.46 -6.94
C THR A 91 -3.64 -1.42 -7.09
N GLU A 92 -4.79 -1.08 -6.50
CA GLU A 92 -6.02 -1.86 -6.61
C GLU A 92 -6.50 -1.97 -8.08
N LEU A 93 -6.45 -0.88 -8.84
CA LEU A 93 -6.80 -0.86 -10.26
C LEU A 93 -5.83 -1.70 -11.11
N LEU A 94 -4.53 -1.57 -10.87
CA LEU A 94 -3.50 -2.35 -11.56
C LEU A 94 -3.65 -3.85 -11.25
N TRP A 95 -3.96 -4.18 -9.99
CA TRP A 95 -4.19 -5.55 -9.55
C TRP A 95 -5.41 -6.15 -10.23
N LEU A 96 -6.54 -5.43 -10.26
CA LEU A 96 -7.75 -5.86 -10.96
C LEU A 96 -7.46 -6.11 -12.45
N ARG A 97 -6.73 -5.21 -13.11
CA ARG A 97 -6.33 -5.36 -14.51
C ARG A 97 -5.51 -6.64 -14.72
N ALA A 98 -4.49 -6.87 -13.89
CA ALA A 98 -3.65 -8.07 -13.98
C ALA A 98 -4.49 -9.34 -13.76
N HIS A 99 -5.41 -9.31 -12.80
CA HIS A 99 -6.29 -10.43 -12.50
C HIS A 99 -7.21 -10.77 -13.68
N CYS A 100 -7.85 -9.77 -14.30
CA CYS A 100 -8.67 -9.97 -15.49
C CYS A 100 -7.88 -10.57 -16.67
N GLN A 101 -6.63 -10.13 -16.86
CA GLN A 101 -5.77 -10.68 -17.92
C GLN A 101 -5.45 -12.16 -17.68
N ILE A 102 -5.12 -12.55 -16.43
CA ILE A 102 -4.84 -13.95 -16.08
C ILE A 102 -6.09 -14.82 -16.26
N LEU A 103 -7.26 -14.36 -15.80
CA LEU A 103 -8.50 -15.11 -15.96
C LEU A 103 -8.85 -15.33 -17.44
N ARG A 104 -8.65 -14.30 -18.27
CA ARG A 104 -8.86 -14.41 -19.72
C ARG A 104 -7.96 -15.48 -20.34
N LEU A 105 -6.67 -15.49 -20.03
CA LEU A 105 -5.73 -16.49 -20.55
C LEU A 105 -6.14 -17.92 -20.14
N ARG A 106 -6.54 -18.10 -18.87
CA ARG A 106 -7.01 -19.41 -18.37
C ARG A 106 -8.29 -19.89 -19.06
N LEU A 107 -9.21 -18.97 -19.38
CA LEU A 107 -10.43 -19.28 -20.14
C LEU A 107 -10.10 -19.69 -21.58
N GLU A 108 -9.20 -18.98 -22.24
CA GLU A 108 -8.75 -19.31 -23.60
C GLU A 108 -8.11 -20.71 -23.64
N ASP A 109 -7.29 -21.08 -22.64
CA ASP A 109 -6.68 -22.40 -22.54
C ASP A 109 -7.71 -23.52 -22.26
N ALA A 110 -8.74 -23.27 -21.44
CA ALA A 110 -9.75 -24.27 -21.10
C ALA A 110 -10.75 -24.57 -22.25
N THR A 111 -10.78 -23.72 -23.27
CA THR A 111 -11.69 -23.84 -24.44
C THR A 111 -11.01 -24.44 -25.68
N ARG A 112 -9.74 -24.82 -25.57
CA ARG A 112 -8.98 -25.54 -26.60
C ARG A 112 -8.96 -27.03 -26.31
#